data_AF-A0A1V5L910-F1
#
_entry.id   AF-A0A1V5L910-F1
#
_cell.length_a   1.000
_cell.length_b   1.000
_cell.length_c   1.000
_cell.angle_alpha   90.00
_cell.angle_beta   90.00
_cell.angle_gamma   90.00
#
_symmetry.space_group_name_H-M   'P 1'
#
loop_
_entity.id
_entity.type
_entity.pdbx_description
1 polymer ?
#
loop_
_entity_poly.entity_id
_entity_poly.type
_entity_poly.pdbx_seq_one_letter_code
_entity_poly.pdbx_strand_id
1 'polypeptide(L)' 'MLITTTSTIEGREVEYLGLVDGSVISGVNFVRDIFAGFRDFFGGRAKSYEKP' A
#
# COMPACT_ATOMS: atom_id res chain seq x y z
N MET A 1 9.48 14.87 16.05
CA MET A 1 9.19 15.48 14.74
C MET A 1 7.80 16.10 14.82
N LEU A 2 7.67 17.40 14.56
CA LEU A 2 6.37 18.08 14.55
C LEU A 2 5.80 17.97 13.13
N ILE A 3 4.57 17.45 13.00
CA ILE A 3 3.85 17.37 11.73
C ILE A 3 2.60 18.22 11.90
N THR A 4 2.40 19.17 11.00
CA THR A 4 1.22 20.03 11.01
C THR A 4 0.68 20.20 9.60
N THR A 5 -0.63 20.40 9.50
CA THR A 5 -1.33 20.80 8.27
C THR A 5 -1.49 22.32 8.17
N THR A 6 -1.10 23.07 9.21
CA THR A 6 -1.11 24.53 9.23
C THR A 6 0.08 25.09 8.46
N SER A 7 -0.10 26.26 7.84
CA SER A 7 0.97 26.95 7.11
C SER A 7 2.01 27.62 8.02
N THR A 8 1.68 27.84 9.30
CA THR A 8 2.54 28.50 10.28
C THR A 8 2.54 27.75 11.60
N ILE A 9 3.60 27.98 12.38
CA ILE A 9 3.76 27.47 13.76
C ILE A 9 4.00 28.70 14.65
N GLU A 10 3.14 28.92 15.64
CA GLU A 10 3.25 30.07 16.55
C GLU A 10 4.55 30.02 17.37
N GLY A 11 5.19 31.18 17.53
CA GLY A 11 6.41 31.31 18.33
C GLY A 11 7.65 30.63 17.74
N ARG A 12 7.62 30.24 16.46
CA ARG A 12 8.76 29.63 15.77
C ARG A 12 9.01 30.27 14.41
N GLU A 13 10.28 30.54 14.13
CA GLU A 13 10.74 30.82 12.77
C GLU A 13 10.91 29.49 12.01
N VAL A 14 10.51 29.47 10.75
CA VAL A 14 10.55 28.30 9.87
C VAL A 14 11.41 28.58 8.64
N GLU A 15 12.23 27.60 8.28
CA GLU A 15 13.04 27.62 7.06
C GLU A 15 12.33 26.82 5.95
N TYR A 16 12.34 27.35 4.72
CA TYR A 16 11.73 26.71 3.57
C TYR A 16 12.72 25.75 2.90
N LEU A 17 12.58 24.45 3.16
CA LEU A 17 13.48 23.40 2.66
C LEU A 17 13.02 22.77 1.32
N GLY A 18 11.92 23.25 0.76
CA GLY A 18 11.28 22.67 -0.43
C GLY A 18 10.12 21.74 -0.08
N LEU A 19 9.39 21.32 -1.13
CA LEU A 19 8.22 20.45 -1.00
C LEU A 19 8.65 18.99 -0.88
N VAL A 20 7.94 18.23 -0.05
CA VAL A 20 8.13 16.78 0.12
C VAL A 20 6.83 16.06 -0.20
N ASP A 21 6.95 14.89 -0.82
CA ASP A 21 5.82 13.99 -1.09
C ASP A 21 6.10 12.61 -0.51
N GLY A 22 5.04 11.94 -0.06
CA GLY A 22 5.10 10.59 0.50
C GLY A 22 3.92 9.78 -0.02
N SER A 23 4.11 9.14 -1.17
CA SER A 23 3.11 8.25 -1.76
C SER A 23 3.33 6.80 -1.34
N VAL A 24 2.24 6.10 -1.02
CA VAL A 24 2.24 4.67 -0.73
C VAL A 24 1.29 3.99 -1.70
N ILE A 25 1.82 3.06 -2.50
CA ILE A 25 1.03 2.24 -3.42
C ILE A 25 0.64 0.96 -2.70
N SER A 26 -0.64 0.82 -2.38
CA SER A 26 -1.17 -0.39 -1.76
C SER A 26 -1.27 -1.51 -2.81
N GLY A 27 -0.41 -2.53 -2.67
CA GLY A 27 -0.38 -3.72 -3.54
C GLY A 27 -1.54 -4.66 -3.24
N VAL A 28 -2.76 -4.26 -3.58
CA VAL A 28 -4.01 -4.96 -3.22
C VAL A 28 -4.07 -6.41 -3.74
N ASN A 29 -3.21 -6.77 -4.71
CA ASN A 29 -3.22 -8.09 -5.34
C ASN A 29 -1.89 -8.84 -5.27
N PHE A 30 -0.77 -8.24 -4.81
CA PHE A 30 0.53 -8.92 -4.80
C PHE A 30 0.50 -10.18 -3.93
N VAL A 31 -0.13 -10.09 -2.76
CA VAL A 31 -0.28 -11.21 -1.84
C VAL A 31 -1.22 -12.27 -2.42
N ARG A 32 -2.38 -11.88 -2.97
CA ARG A 32 -3.34 -12.82 -3.56
C ARG A 32 -2.75 -13.55 -4.78
N ASP A 33 -2.01 -12.86 -5.63
CA ASP A 33 -1.45 -13.43 -6.85
C ASP A 33 -0.29 -14.39 -6.54
N ILE A 34 0.51 -14.08 -5.50
CA ILE A 34 1.52 -15.00 -4.98
C ILE A 34 0.85 -16.23 -4.34
N PHE A 35 -0.12 -16.05 -3.43
CA PHE A 35 -0.79 -17.18 -2.79
C PHE A 35 -1.65 -18.00 -3.77
N ALA A 36 -2.20 -17.40 -4.83
CA ALA A 36 -2.87 -18.12 -5.92
C ALA A 36 -1.87 -18.96 -6.73
N GLY A 37 -0.72 -18.41 -7.11
CA GLY A 37 0.34 -19.16 -7.78
C GLY A 37 0.91 -20.29 -6.92
N PHE A 38 1.06 -20.08 -5.60
CA PHE A 38 1.45 -21.13 -4.66
C PHE A 38 0.37 -22.19 -4.47
N ARG A 39 -0.92 -21.81 -4.47
CA ARG A 39 -2.05 -22.75 -4.45
C ARG A 39 -2.08 -23.60 -5.72
N ASP A 40 -1.74 -23.06 -6.88
CA ASP A 40 -1.64 -23.83 -8.13
C ASP A 40 -0.38 -24.73 -8.16
N PHE A 41 0.72 -24.33 -7.51
CA PHE A 41 1.96 -25.12 -7.45
C PHE A 41 1.91 -26.28 -6.43
N PHE A 42 1.23 -26.10 -5.30
CA PHE A 42 1.10 -27.12 -4.24
C PHE A 42 -0.27 -27.83 -4.20
N GLY A 43 -1.32 -27.22 -4.73
CA GLY A 43 -2.69 -27.74 -4.76
C GLY A 43 -3.00 -28.37 -6.11
N GLY A 44 -2.67 -29.65 -6.25
CA GLY A 44 -2.99 -30.44 -7.43
C GLY A 44 -4.46 -30.26 -7.86
N ARG A 45 -4.65 -30.18 -9.18
CA ARG A 45 -5.93 -30.09 -9.91
C ARG A 45 -7.15 -30.50 -9.06
N ALA A 46 -8.09 -29.59 -8.90
CA ALA A 46 -9.49 -29.97 -8.79
C ALA A 46 -10.35 -29.00 -9.60
N LYS A 47 -10.98 -29.56 -10.64
CA LYS A 47 -12.03 -28.97 -11.43
C LYS A 47 -13.09 -28.35 -10.50
N SER A 48 -13.23 -27.02 -10.46
CA SER A 48 -14.50 -26.46 -9.98
C SER A 48 -15.49 -26.51 -11.14
N TYR A 49 -16.15 -27.67 -11.18
CA TYR A 49 -17.38 -27.91 -11.90
C TYR A 49 -18.42 -26.82 -11.60
N GLU A 50 -19.11 -26.47 -12.68
CA GLU A 50 -20.46 -25.93 -12.79
C GLU A 50 -21.32 -25.75 -11.52
N LYS A 51 -21.79 -24.50 -11.40
CA LYS A 51 -23.18 -24.04 -11.14
C LYS A 51 -23.79 -24.22 -9.73
N PRO A 52 -24.86 -23.47 -9.41
CA PRO A 52 -25.38 -22.21 -9.99
C PRO A 52 -25.16 -20.98 -9.09
#